data_AF-A0AA35PUK1-F1
#
_entry.id   AF-A0AA35PUK1-F1
#
_cell.length_a   1.000
_cell.length_b   1.000
_cell.length_c   1.000
_cell.angle_alpha   90.00
_cell.angle_beta   90.00
_cell.angle_gamma   90.00
#
_symmetry.space_group_name_H-M   'P 1'
#
loop_
_entity.id
_entity.type
_entity.pdbx_description
1 polymer ?
#
loop_
_entity_poly.entity_id
_entity_poly.type
_entity_poly.pdbx_seq_one_letter_code
_entity_poly.pdbx_strand_id
1 'polypeptide(L)'
;MAESKWYLNSPKEAPWPAPRPSFMIPKKEINMVPDMAKWKCSQAYADYMGFILKLNESVKGKKLTCSYKVSEPIEKLVDLLDTLDRWIDETPPVEQPSRFGNKAFRTWYTKLDQGAENLVATVVPRGLSEAVSEVAVYLKESVGNPTRIDYGTGHEAAFVAFLCCLCKIGVLRVDDQLAIVFKVFSRYLEVMRKLQKTYRMEPAGSRGVWGLDDFQFLPFIWGSSQLIDHPNLEPQHFLDEKVVNENHKEFMFLECILFVTEMKTGPFAEHSNQLWNISAVPTWAKVNQGLVRMYKAECLEKFPVIQHFKFGSLLSIQPVAS
;
A
#
# COMPACT_ATOMS: atom_id res chain seq x y z
N MET A 1 -19.31 -7.50 -74.62
CA MET A 1 -18.52 -8.76 -74.53
C MET A 1 -17.05 -8.40 -74.59
N ALA A 2 -16.21 -9.12 -73.83
CA ALA A 2 -14.81 -8.83 -73.43
C ALA A 2 -14.72 -7.92 -72.19
N GLU A 3 -14.59 -8.48 -70.98
CA GLU A 3 -13.42 -9.09 -70.31
C GLU A 3 -12.40 -8.07 -69.77
N SER A 4 -12.21 -8.05 -68.44
CA SER A 4 -10.88 -8.03 -67.80
C SER A 4 -10.97 -8.22 -66.27
N LYS A 5 -10.35 -9.32 -65.81
CA LYS A 5 -10.01 -9.67 -64.41
C LYS A 5 -8.95 -8.69 -63.88
N TRP A 6 -8.93 -8.30 -62.59
CA TRP A 6 -7.70 -8.15 -61.77
C TRP A 6 -8.00 -8.18 -60.25
N TYR A 7 -7.55 -9.27 -59.61
CA TYR A 7 -6.88 -9.44 -58.30
C TYR A 7 -7.22 -8.59 -57.05
N LEU A 8 -7.54 -9.36 -55.98
CA LEU A 8 -6.97 -9.33 -54.62
C LEU A 8 -6.39 -8.00 -54.09
N ASN A 9 -7.04 -7.45 -53.06
CA ASN A 9 -6.38 -6.60 -52.08
C ASN A 9 -6.56 -7.20 -50.68
N SER A 10 -5.47 -7.73 -50.15
CA SER A 10 -5.28 -8.07 -48.74
C SER A 10 -5.46 -6.83 -47.85
N PRO A 11 -5.96 -6.96 -46.60
CA PRO A 11 -5.88 -5.88 -45.64
C PRO A 11 -4.42 -5.65 -45.27
N LYS A 12 -3.94 -4.41 -45.40
CA LYS A 12 -2.64 -3.98 -44.91
C LYS A 12 -2.55 -4.26 -43.41
N GLU A 13 -1.62 -5.13 -43.03
CA GLU A 13 -1.17 -5.27 -41.64
C GLU A 13 -0.75 -3.89 -41.13
N ALA A 14 -1.32 -3.47 -40.01
CA ALA A 14 -0.89 -2.28 -39.29
C ALA A 14 0.53 -2.53 -38.74
N PRO A 15 1.51 -1.63 -38.95
CA PRO A 15 2.88 -1.87 -38.56
C PRO A 15 3.10 -1.69 -37.05
N TRP A 16 3.75 -2.69 -36.46
CA TRP A 16 4.52 -2.73 -35.19
C TRP A 16 3.82 -2.29 -33.88
N PRO A 17 4.03 -3.02 -32.75
CA PRO A 17 3.52 -2.59 -31.46
C PRO A 17 4.13 -1.24 -31.07
N ALA A 18 3.33 -0.39 -30.42
CA ALA A 18 3.83 0.81 -29.75
C ALA A 18 5.11 0.48 -28.95
N PRO A 19 6.14 1.36 -28.93
CA PRO A 19 7.36 1.11 -28.17
C PRO A 19 6.97 0.72 -26.76
N ARG A 20 7.44 -0.44 -26.28
CA ARG A 20 7.32 -0.77 -24.86
C ARG A 20 7.95 0.41 -24.11
N PRO A 21 7.25 1.08 -23.19
CA PRO A 21 7.87 2.16 -22.44
C PRO A 21 9.14 1.60 -21.78
N SER A 22 10.28 2.22 -22.08
CA SER A 22 11.53 1.87 -21.42
C SER A 22 11.35 2.11 -19.93
N PHE A 23 11.52 1.07 -19.11
CA PHE A 23 11.53 1.22 -17.67
C PHE A 23 12.63 2.19 -17.24
N MET A 24 12.43 2.88 -16.13
CA MET A 24 13.39 3.83 -15.59
C MET A 24 13.43 3.78 -14.07
N ILE A 25 14.58 4.08 -13.48
CA ILE A 25 14.73 4.15 -12.03
C ILE A 25 13.88 5.31 -11.49
N PRO A 26 12.90 5.04 -10.59
CA PRO A 26 12.05 6.09 -10.05
C PRO A 26 12.84 7.14 -9.27
N LYS A 27 12.50 8.42 -9.49
CA LYS A 27 13.15 9.56 -8.86
C LYS A 27 12.15 10.48 -8.17
N LYS A 28 12.64 11.28 -7.23
CA LYS A 28 11.84 12.29 -6.54
C LYS A 28 11.51 13.43 -7.49
N GLU A 29 10.24 13.80 -7.57
CA GLU A 29 9.79 14.95 -8.35
C GLU A 29 9.14 16.03 -7.47
N ILE A 30 8.66 15.71 -6.26
CA ILE A 30 7.99 16.69 -5.37
C ILE A 30 9.02 17.31 -4.42
N ASN A 31 9.65 18.41 -4.81
CA ASN A 31 10.75 19.03 -4.06
C ASN A 31 10.31 20.25 -3.23
N MET A 32 9.24 20.92 -3.65
CA MET A 32 8.68 22.08 -2.94
C MET A 32 7.15 22.10 -2.98
N VAL A 33 6.51 22.91 -2.14
CA VAL A 33 5.02 22.97 -2.07
C VAL A 33 4.34 23.23 -3.43
N PRO A 34 4.84 24.11 -4.31
CA PRO A 34 4.29 24.27 -5.67
C PRO A 34 4.25 22.99 -6.51
N ASP A 35 5.17 22.04 -6.29
CA ASP A 35 5.21 20.76 -6.99
C ASP A 35 4.00 19.85 -6.65
N MET A 36 3.24 20.18 -5.61
CA MET A 36 2.00 19.45 -5.32
C MET A 36 0.97 19.57 -6.45
N ALA A 37 0.99 20.67 -7.23
CA ALA A 37 0.10 20.83 -8.36
C ALA A 37 0.38 19.81 -9.47
N LYS A 38 1.66 19.59 -9.81
CA LYS A 38 2.04 18.57 -10.81
C LYS A 38 1.71 17.15 -10.34
N TRP A 39 1.90 16.86 -9.04
CA TRP A 39 1.49 15.59 -8.46
C TRP A 39 -0.02 15.33 -8.63
N LYS A 40 -0.87 16.28 -8.21
CA LYS A 40 -2.34 16.13 -8.29
C LYS A 40 -2.86 15.93 -9.72
N CYS A 41 -2.15 16.48 -10.71
CA CYS A 41 -2.50 16.34 -12.13
C CYS A 41 -1.77 15.19 -12.85
N SER A 42 -0.96 14.41 -12.15
CA SER A 42 -0.09 13.38 -12.76
C SER A 42 -0.83 12.06 -13.04
N GLN A 43 -0.35 11.32 -14.04
CA GLN A 43 -0.77 9.95 -14.32
C GLN A 43 -0.56 9.04 -13.11
N ALA A 44 0.56 9.20 -12.38
CA ALA A 44 0.84 8.48 -11.15
C ALA A 44 -0.27 8.65 -10.10
N TYR A 45 -0.74 9.88 -9.86
CA TYR A 45 -1.79 10.13 -8.89
C TYR A 45 -3.12 9.49 -9.32
N ALA A 46 -3.49 9.61 -10.59
CA ALA A 46 -4.71 9.02 -11.13
C ALA A 46 -4.69 7.48 -11.04
N ASP A 47 -3.58 6.86 -11.46
CA ASP A 47 -3.40 5.41 -11.40
C ASP A 47 -3.41 4.91 -9.95
N TYR A 48 -2.68 5.58 -9.06
CA TYR A 48 -2.58 5.22 -7.65
C TYR A 48 -3.94 5.33 -6.93
N MET A 49 -4.65 6.45 -7.09
CA MET A 49 -5.99 6.60 -6.50
C MET A 49 -7.00 5.65 -7.13
N GLY A 50 -6.96 5.45 -8.46
CA GLY A 50 -7.80 4.49 -9.15
C GLY A 50 -7.59 3.07 -8.62
N PHE A 51 -6.35 2.68 -8.36
CA PHE A 51 -5.99 1.39 -7.78
C PHE A 51 -6.57 1.22 -6.37
N ILE A 52 -6.36 2.19 -5.47
CA ILE A 52 -6.92 2.16 -4.10
C ILE A 52 -8.43 2.01 -4.12
N LEU A 53 -9.12 2.80 -4.95
CA LEU A 53 -10.59 2.78 -5.02
C LEU A 53 -11.11 1.47 -5.61
N LYS A 54 -10.39 0.89 -6.58
CA LYS A 54 -10.74 -0.40 -7.15
C LYS A 54 -10.61 -1.53 -6.13
N LEU A 55 -9.51 -1.54 -5.36
CA LEU A 55 -9.34 -2.48 -4.25
C LEU A 55 -10.41 -2.26 -3.16
N ASN A 56 -10.71 -1.01 -2.82
CA ASN A 56 -11.74 -0.65 -1.85
C ASN A 56 -13.12 -1.21 -2.22
N GLU A 57 -13.52 -1.10 -3.49
CA GLU A 57 -14.78 -1.70 -3.97
C GLU A 57 -14.72 -3.23 -3.96
N SER A 58 -13.58 -3.82 -4.33
CA SER A 58 -13.45 -5.28 -4.38
C SER A 58 -13.70 -5.95 -3.02
N VAL A 59 -13.24 -5.34 -1.92
CA VAL A 59 -13.35 -5.89 -0.56
C VAL A 59 -14.67 -5.57 0.14
N LYS A 60 -15.55 -4.79 -0.49
CA LYS A 60 -16.82 -4.34 0.10
C LYS A 60 -17.66 -5.51 0.58
N GLY A 61 -18.06 -5.46 1.85
CA GLY A 61 -18.93 -6.46 2.50
C GLY A 61 -18.32 -7.86 2.65
N LYS A 62 -16.99 -8.01 2.56
CA LYS A 62 -16.31 -9.31 2.57
C LYS A 62 -15.35 -9.44 3.77
N LYS A 63 -15.44 -10.58 4.46
CA LYS A 63 -14.51 -10.98 5.53
C LYS A 63 -13.16 -11.39 4.95
N LEU A 64 -12.09 -11.24 5.74
CA LEU A 64 -10.74 -11.75 5.42
C LEU A 64 -10.73 -13.26 5.13
N THR A 65 -11.66 -13.99 5.73
CA THR A 65 -11.82 -15.46 5.65
C THR A 65 -12.71 -15.91 4.49
N CYS A 66 -13.22 -14.99 3.65
CA CYS A 66 -14.04 -15.39 2.51
C CYS A 66 -13.22 -16.18 1.48
N SER A 67 -13.89 -16.94 0.62
CA SER A 67 -13.21 -17.67 -0.46
C SER A 67 -12.79 -16.70 -1.56
N TYR A 68 -11.50 -16.69 -1.90
CA TYR A 68 -10.94 -15.98 -3.05
C TYR A 68 -9.80 -16.77 -3.67
N LYS A 69 -9.53 -16.50 -4.95
CA LYS A 69 -8.44 -17.14 -5.69
C LYS A 69 -7.09 -16.65 -5.16
N VAL A 70 -6.16 -17.57 -4.99
CA VAL A 70 -4.76 -17.28 -4.70
C VAL A 70 -3.96 -17.76 -5.90
N SER A 71 -3.34 -16.84 -6.63
CA SER A 71 -2.50 -17.14 -7.79
C SER A 71 -1.03 -17.31 -7.38
N GLU A 72 -0.21 -17.90 -8.26
CA GLU A 72 1.23 -18.05 -8.03
C GLU A 72 1.92 -16.71 -7.70
N PRO A 73 1.67 -15.58 -8.40
CA PRO A 73 2.25 -14.29 -8.00
C PRO A 73 1.86 -13.83 -6.59
N ILE A 74 0.65 -14.15 -6.13
CA ILE A 74 0.23 -13.84 -4.76
C ILE A 74 1.02 -14.68 -3.75
N GLU A 75 1.21 -15.97 -4.00
CA GLU A 75 2.01 -16.84 -3.12
C GLU A 75 3.45 -16.33 -3.03
N LYS A 76 4.07 -15.99 -4.17
CA LYS A 76 5.43 -15.44 -4.19
C LYS A 76 5.56 -14.08 -3.49
N LEU A 77 4.51 -13.26 -3.51
CA LEU A 77 4.47 -12.02 -2.74
C LEU A 77 4.41 -12.29 -1.23
N VAL A 78 3.69 -13.33 -0.80
CA VAL A 78 3.70 -13.76 0.60
C VAL A 78 5.08 -14.31 0.98
N ASP A 79 5.70 -15.15 0.16
CA ASP A 79 7.06 -15.67 0.40
C ASP A 79 8.11 -14.56 0.48
N LEU A 80 7.95 -13.51 -0.34
CA LEU A 80 8.77 -12.30 -0.28
C LEU A 80 8.62 -11.63 1.08
N LEU A 81 7.39 -11.43 1.57
CA LEU A 81 7.12 -10.83 2.87
C LEU A 81 7.61 -11.72 4.03
N ASP A 82 7.51 -13.05 3.90
CA ASP A 82 8.05 -14.01 4.87
C ASP A 82 9.58 -13.97 4.92
N THR A 83 10.23 -13.70 3.79
CA THR A 83 11.68 -13.43 3.78
C THR A 83 12.02 -12.15 4.54
N LEU A 84 11.24 -11.08 4.36
CA LEU A 84 11.43 -9.83 5.12
C LEU A 84 11.25 -10.06 6.63
N ASP A 85 10.24 -10.84 7.00
CA ASP A 85 9.95 -11.20 8.38
C ASP A 85 11.07 -12.03 9.03
N ARG A 86 11.54 -13.07 8.34
CA ARG A 86 12.67 -13.89 8.79
C ARG A 86 13.93 -13.05 9.01
N TRP A 87 14.18 -12.06 8.16
CA TRP A 87 15.32 -11.16 8.37
C TRP A 87 15.20 -10.33 9.65
N ILE A 88 13.99 -10.09 10.18
CA ILE A 88 13.79 -9.45 11.49
C ILE A 88 14.32 -10.38 12.58
N ASP A 89 14.00 -11.67 12.52
CA ASP A 89 14.47 -12.67 13.50
C ASP A 89 16.00 -12.83 13.45
N GLU A 90 16.58 -12.77 12.26
CA GLU A 90 18.03 -12.82 12.04
C GLU A 90 18.76 -11.51 12.41
N THR A 91 18.04 -10.45 12.75
CA THR A 91 18.62 -9.13 13.01
C THR A 91 18.09 -8.57 14.34
N PRO A 92 18.39 -9.23 15.47
CA PRO A 92 17.82 -8.85 16.77
C PRO A 92 18.19 -7.41 17.16
N PRO A 93 17.35 -6.72 17.96
CA PRO A 93 17.66 -5.39 18.49
C PRO A 93 18.99 -5.37 19.24
N VAL A 94 19.77 -4.31 19.02
CA VAL A 94 21.04 -4.12 19.72
C VAL A 94 20.86 -3.24 20.96
N GLU A 95 21.67 -3.47 21.99
CA GLU A 95 21.78 -2.53 23.10
C GLU A 95 22.30 -1.19 22.58
N GLN A 96 21.62 -0.10 22.97
CA GLN A 96 21.99 1.24 22.58
C GLN A 96 21.59 2.24 23.66
N PRO A 97 22.35 3.34 23.81
CA PRO A 97 22.01 4.40 24.78
C PRO A 97 20.78 5.22 24.36
N SER A 98 20.42 5.22 23.06
CA SER A 98 19.27 5.96 22.55
C SER A 98 17.97 5.24 22.88
N ARG A 99 17.00 5.99 23.44
CA ARG A 99 15.63 5.53 23.66
C ARG A 99 14.76 5.50 22.41
N PHE A 100 15.21 6.13 21.33
CA PHE A 100 14.53 6.18 20.03
C PHE A 100 14.81 4.92 19.21
N GLY A 101 14.45 4.93 17.92
CA GLY A 101 14.56 3.79 17.01
C GLY A 101 15.87 2.99 17.14
N ASN A 102 15.74 1.66 17.12
CA ASN A 102 16.84 0.72 17.30
C ASN A 102 17.69 0.61 16.03
N LYS A 103 19.01 0.80 16.15
CA LYS A 103 19.95 0.81 15.02
C LYS A 103 20.01 -0.51 14.26
N ALA A 104 19.58 -1.64 14.85
CA ALA A 104 19.47 -2.92 14.13
C ALA A 104 18.55 -2.84 12.90
N PHE A 105 17.59 -1.92 12.88
CA PHE A 105 16.78 -1.64 11.69
C PHE A 105 17.63 -1.27 10.47
N ARG A 106 18.76 -0.58 10.66
CA ARG A 106 19.67 -0.22 9.55
C ARG A 106 20.29 -1.46 8.94
N THR A 107 20.72 -2.41 9.78
CA THR A 107 21.25 -3.70 9.33
C THR A 107 20.19 -4.48 8.55
N TRP A 108 18.96 -4.52 9.06
CA TRP A 108 17.83 -5.15 8.38
C TRP A 108 17.53 -4.47 7.04
N TYR A 109 17.48 -3.14 7.01
CA TYR A 109 17.23 -2.38 5.78
C TYR A 109 18.35 -2.56 4.75
N THR A 110 19.62 -2.67 5.17
CA THR A 110 20.73 -2.98 4.25
C THR A 110 20.54 -4.32 3.55
N LYS A 111 20.04 -5.36 4.25
CA LYS A 111 19.68 -6.64 3.60
C LYS A 111 18.61 -6.44 2.52
N LEU A 112 17.57 -5.66 2.82
CA LEU A 112 16.54 -5.31 1.84
C LEU A 112 17.11 -4.52 0.66
N ASP A 113 17.89 -3.47 0.90
CA ASP A 113 18.40 -2.61 -0.17
C ASP A 113 19.27 -3.37 -1.17
N GLN A 114 20.07 -4.33 -0.68
CA GLN A 114 20.90 -5.22 -1.49
C GLN A 114 20.11 -6.37 -2.14
N GLY A 115 19.02 -6.82 -1.50
CA GLY A 115 18.23 -7.99 -1.92
C GLY A 115 16.95 -7.67 -2.72
N ALA A 116 16.51 -6.40 -2.77
CA ALA A 116 15.18 -6.04 -3.27
C ALA A 116 14.94 -6.46 -4.73
N GLU A 117 15.91 -6.27 -5.62
CA GLU A 117 15.77 -6.69 -7.02
C GLU A 117 15.65 -8.22 -7.14
N ASN A 118 16.42 -8.98 -6.36
CA ASN A 118 16.31 -10.44 -6.33
C ASN A 118 14.95 -10.90 -5.80
N LEU A 119 14.45 -10.26 -4.73
CA LEU A 119 13.12 -10.53 -4.19
C LEU A 119 12.03 -10.27 -5.24
N VAL A 120 12.05 -9.11 -5.89
CA VAL A 120 11.08 -8.75 -6.94
C VAL A 120 11.19 -9.66 -8.16
N ALA A 121 12.39 -10.08 -8.55
CA ALA A 121 12.62 -11.01 -9.65
C ALA A 121 12.02 -12.41 -9.40
N THR A 122 11.75 -12.79 -8.16
CA THR A 122 11.01 -14.04 -7.88
C THR A 122 9.55 -13.94 -8.35
N VAL A 123 8.94 -12.76 -8.18
CA VAL A 123 7.53 -12.48 -8.49
C VAL A 123 7.35 -12.13 -9.97
N VAL A 124 8.27 -11.37 -10.55
CA VAL A 124 8.20 -10.88 -11.94
C VAL A 124 8.66 -11.97 -12.92
N PRO A 125 7.84 -12.37 -13.93
CA PRO A 125 8.24 -13.32 -14.94
C PRO A 125 9.46 -12.85 -15.74
N ARG A 126 10.29 -13.81 -16.21
CA ARG A 126 11.54 -13.51 -16.95
C ARG A 126 11.35 -12.59 -18.16
N GLY A 127 10.20 -12.66 -18.85
CA GLY A 127 9.89 -11.80 -19.99
C GLY A 127 9.69 -10.31 -19.66
N LEU A 128 9.64 -9.96 -18.37
CA LEU A 128 9.47 -8.60 -17.84
C LEU A 128 10.62 -8.21 -16.90
N SER A 129 11.80 -8.85 -17.01
CA SER A 129 12.95 -8.60 -16.12
C SER A 129 13.41 -7.13 -16.11
N GLU A 130 13.22 -6.41 -17.22
CA GLU A 130 13.54 -4.98 -17.32
C GLU A 130 12.72 -4.10 -16.36
N ALA A 131 11.56 -4.59 -15.89
CA ALA A 131 10.72 -3.88 -14.93
C ALA A 131 11.24 -3.98 -13.48
N VAL A 132 12.08 -4.98 -13.19
CA VAL A 132 12.47 -5.35 -11.81
C VAL A 132 13.12 -4.18 -11.08
N SER A 133 14.10 -3.52 -11.71
CA SER A 133 14.82 -2.41 -11.07
C SER A 133 13.93 -1.20 -10.79
N GLU A 134 12.90 -0.95 -11.62
CA GLU A 134 11.91 0.09 -11.37
C GLU A 134 10.97 -0.29 -10.22
N VAL A 135 10.39 -1.50 -10.28
CA VAL A 135 9.44 -2.00 -9.29
C VAL A 135 10.07 -2.14 -7.90
N ALA A 136 11.33 -2.60 -7.83
CA ALA A 136 12.06 -2.79 -6.58
C ALA A 136 12.28 -1.50 -5.81
N VAL A 137 12.35 -0.34 -6.47
CA VAL A 137 12.47 0.95 -5.77
C VAL A 137 11.25 1.19 -4.87
N TYR A 138 10.04 0.88 -5.31
CA TYR A 138 8.83 1.03 -4.50
C TYR A 138 8.83 0.09 -3.29
N LEU A 139 9.32 -1.15 -3.45
CA LEU A 139 9.49 -2.08 -2.33
C LEU A 139 10.48 -1.52 -1.29
N LYS A 140 11.62 -0.97 -1.73
CA LYS A 140 12.62 -0.38 -0.82
C LYS A 140 12.09 0.83 -0.05
N GLU A 141 11.29 1.67 -0.69
CA GLU A 141 10.67 2.82 -0.03
C GLU A 141 9.49 2.44 0.89
N SER A 142 9.05 1.18 0.90
CA SER A 142 7.82 0.77 1.57
C SER A 142 7.94 0.42 3.06
N VAL A 143 9.15 0.36 3.61
CA VAL A 143 9.38 -0.27 4.92
C VAL A 143 9.89 0.67 6.02
N GLY A 144 9.89 1.97 5.75
CA GLY A 144 10.41 3.00 6.67
C GLY A 144 11.74 3.59 6.21
N ASN A 145 12.27 4.54 6.99
CA ASN A 145 13.52 5.24 6.67
C ASN A 145 14.69 4.76 7.54
N PRO A 146 15.80 4.26 6.97
CA PRO A 146 16.91 3.71 7.77
C PRO A 146 17.67 4.78 8.57
N THR A 147 17.69 6.02 8.08
CA THR A 147 18.41 7.12 8.76
C THR A 147 17.66 7.54 10.01
N ARG A 148 16.37 7.84 9.86
CA ARG A 148 15.48 8.33 10.93
C ARG A 148 14.91 7.21 11.80
N ILE A 149 14.88 5.98 11.29
CA ILE A 149 14.27 4.80 11.93
C ILE A 149 12.79 5.10 12.25
N ASP A 150 12.11 5.64 11.25
CA ASP A 150 10.69 5.97 11.29
C ASP A 150 9.91 5.27 10.17
N TYR A 151 8.60 5.12 10.38
CA TYR A 151 7.66 4.59 9.40
C TYR A 151 6.37 5.42 9.44
N GLY A 152 5.66 5.52 8.33
CA GLY A 152 4.39 6.24 8.27
C GLY A 152 3.69 6.03 6.92
N THR A 153 2.62 6.79 6.71
CA THR A 153 1.69 6.60 5.57
C THR A 153 2.31 6.81 4.19
N GLY A 154 3.43 7.54 4.09
CA GLY A 154 4.21 7.63 2.86
C GLY A 154 4.88 6.30 2.45
N HIS A 155 5.32 5.52 3.44
CA HIS A 155 5.89 4.18 3.22
C HIS A 155 4.80 3.17 2.88
N GLU A 156 3.66 3.23 3.59
CA GLU A 156 2.46 2.47 3.23
C GLU A 156 2.03 2.74 1.78
N ALA A 157 2.06 4.02 1.36
CA ALA A 157 1.75 4.40 0.00
C ALA A 157 2.74 3.83 -1.03
N ALA A 158 4.03 3.73 -0.68
CA ALA A 158 5.03 3.09 -1.53
C ALA A 158 4.78 1.58 -1.69
N PHE A 159 4.28 0.88 -0.65
CA PHE A 159 3.90 -0.52 -0.79
C PHE A 159 2.72 -0.70 -1.77
N VAL A 160 1.73 0.17 -1.68
CA VAL A 160 0.58 0.14 -2.59
C VAL A 160 0.96 0.57 -4.00
N ALA A 161 1.93 1.48 -4.15
CA ALA A 161 2.55 1.79 -5.44
C ALA A 161 3.29 0.57 -6.03
N PHE A 162 4.03 -0.19 -5.22
CA PHE A 162 4.66 -1.45 -5.63
C PHE A 162 3.63 -2.46 -6.18
N LEU A 163 2.52 -2.68 -5.47
CA LEU A 163 1.43 -3.54 -5.93
C LEU A 163 0.73 -3.01 -7.19
N CYS A 164 0.55 -1.70 -7.29
CA CYS A 164 0.00 -1.04 -8.47
C CYS A 164 0.91 -1.27 -9.69
N CYS A 165 2.23 -1.12 -9.54
CA CYS A 165 3.21 -1.40 -10.59
C CYS A 165 3.11 -2.84 -11.10
N LEU A 166 3.00 -3.83 -10.20
CA LEU A 166 2.80 -5.23 -10.56
C LEU A 166 1.50 -5.49 -11.33
N CYS A 167 0.42 -4.75 -11.02
CA CYS A 167 -0.81 -4.78 -11.81
C CYS A 167 -0.62 -4.15 -13.20
N LYS A 168 0.09 -3.02 -13.29
CA LYS A 168 0.33 -2.31 -14.55
C LYS A 168 1.15 -3.12 -15.54
N ILE A 169 2.10 -3.92 -15.08
CA ILE A 169 2.88 -4.84 -15.93
C ILE A 169 2.19 -6.20 -16.14
N GLY A 170 0.98 -6.40 -15.58
CA GLY A 170 0.19 -7.62 -15.77
C GLY A 170 0.70 -8.85 -15.02
N VAL A 171 1.51 -8.67 -13.97
CA VAL A 171 1.88 -9.75 -13.06
C VAL A 171 0.70 -10.10 -12.17
N LEU A 172 0.06 -9.08 -11.60
CA LEU A 172 -1.20 -9.22 -10.87
C LEU A 172 -2.39 -8.88 -11.78
N ARG A 173 -3.49 -9.61 -11.63
CA ARG A 173 -4.69 -9.51 -12.47
C ARG A 173 -5.90 -9.08 -11.66
N VAL A 174 -7.01 -8.81 -12.36
CA VAL A 174 -8.28 -8.40 -11.74
C VAL A 174 -8.77 -9.44 -10.72
N ASP A 175 -8.60 -10.73 -11.04
CA ASP A 175 -8.98 -11.84 -10.15
C ASP A 175 -8.19 -11.87 -8.83
N ASP A 176 -7.03 -11.20 -8.78
CA ASP A 176 -6.17 -11.15 -7.60
C ASP A 176 -6.56 -10.04 -6.61
N GLN A 177 -7.51 -9.16 -6.94
CA GLN A 177 -7.82 -7.96 -6.13
C GLN A 177 -8.15 -8.26 -4.67
N LEU A 178 -8.92 -9.31 -4.41
CA LEU A 178 -9.20 -9.73 -3.03
C LEU A 178 -7.94 -10.23 -2.33
N ALA A 179 -7.13 -11.03 -3.01
CA ALA A 179 -5.90 -11.60 -2.45
C ALA A 179 -4.82 -10.53 -2.23
N ILE A 180 -4.78 -9.48 -3.07
CA ILE A 180 -3.92 -8.32 -2.87
C ILE A 180 -4.18 -7.69 -1.51
N VAL A 181 -5.44 -7.49 -1.13
CA VAL A 181 -5.79 -6.86 0.16
C VAL A 181 -5.76 -7.87 1.30
N PHE A 182 -6.52 -8.96 1.19
CA PHE A 182 -6.77 -9.88 2.31
C PHE A 182 -5.60 -10.81 2.61
N LYS A 183 -4.68 -11.02 1.66
CA LYS A 183 -3.52 -11.89 1.85
C LYS A 183 -2.22 -11.10 1.84
N VAL A 184 -1.90 -10.42 0.74
CA VAL A 184 -0.60 -9.72 0.61
C VAL A 184 -0.53 -8.49 1.52
N PHE A 185 -1.52 -7.61 1.48
CA PHE A 185 -1.50 -6.41 2.31
C PHE A 185 -1.69 -6.72 3.80
N SER A 186 -2.57 -7.67 4.16
CA SER A 186 -2.66 -8.18 5.54
C SER A 186 -1.30 -8.68 6.05
N ARG A 187 -0.61 -9.51 5.26
CA ARG A 187 0.71 -10.02 5.61
C ARG A 187 1.75 -8.90 5.73
N TYR A 188 1.70 -7.92 4.84
CA TYR A 188 2.56 -6.73 4.92
C TYR A 188 2.36 -5.97 6.23
N LEU A 189 1.12 -5.75 6.66
CA LEU A 189 0.83 -5.08 7.93
C LEU A 189 1.40 -5.83 9.13
N GLU A 190 1.34 -7.17 9.15
CA GLU A 190 1.97 -7.98 10.18
C GLU A 190 3.49 -7.76 10.25
N VAL A 191 4.17 -7.79 9.10
CA VAL A 191 5.61 -7.51 9.02
C VAL A 191 5.92 -6.10 9.51
N MET A 192 5.13 -5.10 9.08
CA MET A 192 5.34 -3.70 9.50
C MET A 192 5.14 -3.52 11.00
N ARG A 193 4.11 -4.15 11.58
CA ARG A 193 3.88 -4.12 13.04
C ARG A 193 5.03 -4.79 13.80
N LYS A 194 5.59 -5.89 13.29
CA LYS A 194 6.76 -6.52 13.88
C LYS A 194 7.99 -5.63 13.79
N LEU A 195 8.23 -4.94 12.66
CA LEU A 195 9.30 -3.94 12.53
C LEU A 195 9.13 -2.80 13.53
N GLN A 196 7.94 -2.22 13.61
CA GLN A 196 7.59 -1.11 14.50
C GLN A 196 7.85 -1.50 15.97
N LYS A 197 7.38 -2.67 16.40
CA LYS A 197 7.60 -3.19 17.76
C LYS A 197 9.07 -3.54 18.02
N THR A 198 9.68 -4.34 17.15
CA THR A 198 11.04 -4.89 17.34
C THR A 198 12.09 -3.79 17.35
N TYR A 199 12.00 -2.86 16.40
CA TYR A 199 12.98 -1.78 16.26
C TYR A 199 12.53 -0.45 16.84
N ARG A 200 11.40 -0.40 17.56
CA ARG A 200 10.89 0.81 18.22
C ARG A 200 10.82 2.00 17.25
N MET A 201 10.31 1.75 16.05
CA MET A 201 10.28 2.76 14.99
C MET A 201 9.40 3.93 15.40
N GLU A 202 9.86 5.14 15.09
CA GLU A 202 9.09 6.35 15.36
C GLU A 202 8.02 6.58 14.27
N PRO A 203 6.87 7.18 14.59
CA PRO A 203 5.89 7.49 13.56
C PRO A 203 6.27 8.72 12.74
N ALA A 204 6.50 8.49 11.44
CA ALA A 204 6.94 9.49 10.48
C ALA A 204 5.80 10.45 10.15
N GLY A 205 5.99 11.74 10.46
CA GLY A 205 4.96 12.75 10.22
C GLY A 205 3.76 12.67 11.17
N SER A 206 3.92 12.00 12.32
CA SER A 206 2.89 11.91 13.36
C SER A 206 2.38 13.30 13.75
N ARG A 207 1.07 13.39 13.95
CA ARG A 207 0.42 14.54 14.57
C ARG A 207 -0.10 14.20 15.96
N GLY A 208 0.39 13.10 16.55
CA GLY A 208 -0.16 12.53 17.78
C GLY A 208 -1.66 12.32 17.66
N VAL A 209 -2.41 12.86 18.62
CA VAL A 209 -3.87 12.77 18.72
C VAL A 209 -4.65 13.36 17.53
N TRP A 210 -3.99 14.12 16.66
CA TRP A 210 -4.58 14.74 15.47
C TRP A 210 -4.38 13.92 14.19
N GLY A 211 -3.61 12.83 14.25
CA GLY A 211 -3.50 11.83 13.18
C GLY A 211 -4.63 10.80 13.28
N LEU A 212 -4.92 10.10 12.17
CA LEU A 212 -5.84 8.96 12.21
C LEU A 212 -5.25 7.81 13.03
N ASP A 213 -4.00 7.45 12.71
CA ASP A 213 -3.18 6.44 13.36
C ASP A 213 -1.71 6.88 13.25
N ASP A 214 -0.85 6.31 14.08
CA ASP A 214 0.58 6.66 14.11
C ASP A 214 1.31 6.23 12.83
N PHE A 215 0.89 5.13 12.19
CA PHE A 215 1.64 4.49 11.13
C PHE A 215 0.86 4.27 9.83
N GLN A 216 -0.40 3.85 9.91
CA GLN A 216 -1.18 3.32 8.78
C GLN A 216 -2.40 4.19 8.45
N PHE A 217 -2.92 4.06 7.23
CA PHE A 217 -4.18 4.70 6.84
C PHE A 217 -5.05 3.76 6.01
N LEU A 218 -4.47 3.14 4.98
CA LEU A 218 -5.19 2.29 4.04
C LEU A 218 -5.95 1.10 4.65
N PRO A 219 -5.51 0.42 5.73
CA PRO A 219 -6.32 -0.63 6.33
C PRO A 219 -7.61 -0.12 6.97
N PHE A 220 -7.68 1.14 7.38
CA PHE A 220 -8.94 1.74 7.85
C PHE A 220 -9.88 2.03 6.68
N ILE A 221 -9.36 2.40 5.50
CA ILE A 221 -10.16 2.55 4.28
C ILE A 221 -10.71 1.18 3.87
N TRP A 222 -9.84 0.22 3.58
CA TRP A 222 -10.28 -1.09 3.09
C TRP A 222 -11.06 -1.88 4.14
N GLY A 223 -10.65 -1.82 5.40
CA GLY A 223 -11.37 -2.45 6.51
C GLY A 223 -12.76 -1.86 6.76
N SER A 224 -12.93 -0.55 6.63
CA SER A 224 -14.27 0.05 6.71
C SER A 224 -15.15 -0.36 5.52
N SER A 225 -14.58 -0.61 4.35
CA SER A 225 -15.31 -1.17 3.20
C SER A 225 -15.80 -2.60 3.46
N GLN A 226 -14.99 -3.44 4.12
CA GLN A 226 -15.41 -4.80 4.54
C GLN A 226 -16.67 -4.78 5.41
N LEU A 227 -16.83 -3.73 6.21
CA LEU A 227 -17.91 -3.57 7.19
C LEU A 227 -19.14 -2.81 6.65
N ILE A 228 -19.11 -2.37 5.39
CA ILE A 228 -20.30 -1.78 4.75
C ILE A 228 -21.43 -2.81 4.74
N ASP A 229 -22.62 -2.38 5.17
CA ASP A 229 -23.85 -3.17 5.29
C ASP A 229 -23.72 -4.38 6.24
N HIS A 230 -22.76 -4.36 7.18
CA HIS A 230 -22.63 -5.41 8.20
C HIS A 230 -23.88 -5.44 9.10
N PRO A 231 -24.48 -6.62 9.37
CA PRO A 231 -25.78 -6.70 10.03
C PRO A 231 -25.79 -6.23 11.49
N ASN A 232 -24.67 -6.41 12.20
CA ASN A 232 -24.60 -6.20 13.65
C ASN A 232 -23.47 -5.27 14.10
N LEU A 233 -22.51 -4.96 13.22
CA LEU A 233 -21.31 -4.21 13.58
C LEU A 233 -21.45 -2.83 12.97
N GLU A 234 -21.50 -1.83 13.83
CA GLU A 234 -21.56 -0.41 13.48
C GLU A 234 -20.26 0.27 13.93
N PRO A 235 -19.93 1.48 13.42
CA PRO A 235 -18.69 2.18 13.78
C PRO A 235 -18.47 2.33 15.30
N GLN A 236 -19.50 2.59 16.10
CA GLN A 236 -19.34 2.72 17.55
C GLN A 236 -18.76 1.46 18.23
N HIS A 237 -18.95 0.28 17.64
CA HIS A 237 -18.55 -0.99 18.24
C HIS A 237 -17.05 -1.26 18.19
N PHE A 238 -16.27 -0.56 17.36
CA PHE A 238 -14.81 -0.75 17.39
C PHE A 238 -14.17 -0.20 18.67
N LEU A 239 -14.91 0.55 19.50
CA LEU A 239 -14.45 0.98 20.82
C LEU A 239 -14.65 -0.10 21.90
N ASP A 240 -15.45 -1.13 21.63
CA ASP A 240 -15.67 -2.24 22.55
C ASP A 240 -14.57 -3.30 22.35
N GLU A 241 -13.67 -3.41 23.32
CA GLU A 241 -12.57 -4.39 23.30
C GLU A 241 -13.06 -5.83 23.12
N LYS A 242 -14.23 -6.19 23.66
CA LYS A 242 -14.77 -7.55 23.49
C LYS A 242 -15.14 -7.78 22.03
N VAL A 243 -15.83 -6.82 21.41
CA VAL A 243 -16.20 -6.89 19.98
C VAL A 243 -14.95 -6.98 19.12
N VAL A 244 -13.93 -6.18 19.39
CA VAL A 244 -12.65 -6.22 18.66
C VAL A 244 -12.01 -7.61 18.81
N ASN A 245 -11.85 -8.12 20.03
CA ASN A 245 -11.23 -9.42 20.29
C ASN A 245 -12.00 -10.61 19.66
N GLU A 246 -13.32 -10.52 19.51
CA GLU A 246 -14.13 -11.57 18.88
C GLU A 246 -14.07 -11.53 17.34
N ASN A 247 -13.83 -10.36 16.73
CA ASN A 247 -14.04 -10.15 15.29
C ASN A 247 -12.78 -9.73 14.51
N HIS A 248 -11.67 -9.36 15.18
CA HIS A 248 -10.48 -8.80 14.52
C HIS A 248 -9.89 -9.69 13.42
N LYS A 249 -9.94 -11.02 13.60
CA LYS A 249 -9.44 -12.00 12.62
C LYS A 249 -10.20 -11.98 11.28
N GLU A 250 -11.40 -11.42 11.24
CA GLU A 250 -12.23 -11.35 10.03
C GLU A 250 -12.22 -9.96 9.38
N PHE A 251 -11.84 -8.91 10.11
CA PHE A 251 -11.96 -7.51 9.67
C PHE A 251 -10.69 -6.70 9.95
N MET A 252 -10.05 -6.24 8.87
CA MET A 252 -8.79 -5.50 8.89
C MET A 252 -8.88 -4.20 9.71
N PHE A 253 -10.05 -3.54 9.73
CA PHE A 253 -10.25 -2.34 10.56
C PHE A 253 -10.07 -2.66 12.04
N LEU A 254 -10.73 -3.72 12.52
CA LEU A 254 -10.71 -4.13 13.92
C LEU A 254 -9.34 -4.66 14.32
N GLU A 255 -8.65 -5.36 13.42
CA GLU A 255 -7.26 -5.77 13.59
C GLU A 255 -6.30 -4.58 13.78
N CYS A 256 -6.54 -3.46 13.11
CA CYS A 256 -5.78 -2.22 13.38
C CYS A 256 -6.14 -1.58 14.72
N ILE A 257 -7.42 -1.61 15.11
CA ILE A 257 -7.83 -1.10 16.42
C ILE A 257 -7.20 -1.92 17.56
N LEU A 258 -7.15 -3.24 17.43
CA LEU A 258 -6.47 -4.12 18.39
C LEU A 258 -5.00 -3.71 18.57
N PHE A 259 -4.30 -3.50 17.46
CA PHE A 259 -2.90 -3.05 17.50
C PHE A 259 -2.74 -1.68 18.18
N VAL A 260 -3.66 -0.73 17.93
CA VAL A 260 -3.66 0.59 18.59
C VAL A 260 -3.80 0.44 20.10
N THR A 261 -4.73 -0.40 20.58
CA THR A 261 -4.95 -0.64 22.01
C THR A 261 -3.81 -1.42 22.68
N GLU A 262 -3.07 -2.25 21.94
CA GLU A 262 -1.87 -2.90 22.47
C GLU A 262 -0.68 -1.93 22.61
N MET A 263 -0.59 -0.94 21.73
CA MET A 263 0.56 -0.02 21.65
C MET A 263 0.40 1.22 22.52
N LYS A 264 -0.83 1.63 22.81
CA LYS A 264 -1.14 2.87 23.55
C LYS A 264 -1.85 2.53 24.85
N THR A 265 -1.57 3.31 25.89
CA THR A 265 -2.18 3.14 27.21
C THR A 265 -3.05 4.34 27.54
N GLY A 266 -4.08 4.12 28.37
CA GLY A 266 -5.04 5.14 28.77
C GLY A 266 -6.33 5.11 27.93
N PRO A 267 -7.25 6.07 28.16
CA PRO A 267 -8.53 6.13 27.46
C PRO A 267 -8.37 6.32 25.94
N PHE A 268 -9.14 5.57 25.15
CA PHE A 268 -9.06 5.62 23.69
C PHE A 268 -9.25 7.02 23.10
N ALA A 269 -10.16 7.81 23.69
CA ALA A 269 -10.42 9.20 23.31
C ALA A 269 -9.20 10.11 23.48
N GLU A 270 -8.30 9.81 24.42
CA GLU A 270 -7.13 10.63 24.70
C GLU A 270 -5.97 10.32 23.75
N HIS A 271 -5.75 9.06 23.41
CA HIS A 271 -4.59 8.64 22.61
C HIS A 271 -4.91 8.45 21.11
N SER A 272 -6.19 8.33 20.75
CA SER A 272 -6.70 8.06 19.39
C SER A 272 -7.96 8.86 19.07
N ASN A 273 -7.96 10.16 19.38
CA ASN A 273 -9.13 11.04 19.29
C ASN A 273 -9.80 11.09 17.90
N GLN A 274 -9.04 11.03 16.80
CA GLN A 274 -9.64 11.00 15.45
C GLN A 274 -10.46 9.72 15.22
N LEU A 275 -9.92 8.55 15.57
CA LEU A 275 -10.66 7.29 15.53
C LEU A 275 -11.85 7.33 16.51
N TRP A 276 -11.68 7.88 17.70
CA TRP A 276 -12.79 8.06 18.65
C TRP A 276 -13.95 8.85 18.03
N ASN A 277 -13.68 9.98 17.38
CA ASN A 277 -14.71 10.78 16.71
C ASN A 277 -15.35 10.03 15.52
N ILE A 278 -14.58 9.22 14.80
CA ILE A 278 -15.09 8.39 13.69
C ILE A 278 -16.08 7.33 14.19
N SER A 279 -15.94 6.85 15.43
CA SER A 279 -16.88 5.88 16.02
C SER A 279 -18.32 6.40 16.09
N ALA A 280 -18.50 7.72 16.18
CA ALA A 280 -19.80 8.38 16.20
C ALA A 280 -20.44 8.55 14.81
N VAL A 281 -19.74 8.19 13.73
CA VAL A 281 -20.30 8.22 12.37
C VAL A 281 -21.33 7.08 12.25
N PRO A 282 -22.54 7.32 11.71
CA PRO A 282 -23.64 6.38 11.86
C PRO A 282 -23.55 5.12 11.00
N THR A 283 -22.71 5.09 9.96
CA THR A 283 -22.60 3.93 9.05
C THR A 283 -21.18 3.77 8.53
N TRP A 284 -20.76 2.52 8.31
CA TRP A 284 -19.47 2.20 7.69
C TRP A 284 -19.31 2.79 6.29
N ALA A 285 -20.39 2.92 5.52
CA ALA A 285 -20.35 3.58 4.21
C ALA A 285 -19.92 5.06 4.33
N LYS A 286 -20.44 5.78 5.33
CA LYS A 286 -20.02 7.16 5.62
C LYS A 286 -18.59 7.22 6.18
N VAL A 287 -18.19 6.26 7.03
CA VAL A 287 -16.81 6.14 7.51
C VAL A 287 -15.87 5.99 6.32
N ASN A 288 -16.12 5.03 5.42
CA ASN A 288 -15.28 4.76 4.26
C ASN A 288 -15.16 5.99 3.35
N GLN A 289 -16.28 6.65 3.01
CA GLN A 289 -16.27 7.89 2.21
C GLN A 289 -15.50 9.03 2.90
N GLY A 290 -15.64 9.16 4.22
CA GLY A 290 -14.89 10.11 5.04
C GLY A 290 -13.40 9.84 4.99
N LEU A 291 -12.99 8.59 5.22
CA LEU A 291 -11.60 8.16 5.21
C LEU A 291 -10.94 8.31 3.84
N VAL A 292 -11.64 8.02 2.74
CA VAL A 292 -11.12 8.26 1.38
C VAL A 292 -10.84 9.75 1.15
N ARG A 293 -11.73 10.65 1.59
CA ARG A 293 -11.50 12.11 1.49
C ARG A 293 -10.36 12.57 2.40
N MET A 294 -10.31 12.05 3.61
CA MET A 294 -9.25 12.35 4.57
C MET A 294 -7.90 11.84 4.09
N TYR A 295 -7.82 10.68 3.44
CA TYR A 295 -6.57 10.15 2.87
C TYR A 295 -6.00 11.06 1.78
N LYS A 296 -6.87 11.57 0.90
CA LYS A 296 -6.45 12.58 -0.08
C LYS A 296 -5.88 13.80 0.62
N ALA A 297 -6.63 14.43 1.53
CA ALA A 297 -6.23 15.67 2.19
C ALA A 297 -4.99 15.52 3.09
N GLU A 298 -4.91 14.44 3.87
CA GLU A 298 -3.97 14.29 4.97
C GLU A 298 -2.74 13.44 4.63
N CYS A 299 -2.80 12.64 3.56
CA CYS A 299 -1.67 11.86 3.05
C CYS A 299 -1.21 12.38 1.68
N LEU A 300 -2.05 12.28 0.65
CA LEU A 300 -1.63 12.53 -0.72
C LEU A 300 -1.46 14.00 -1.08
N GLU A 301 -2.21 14.89 -0.43
CA GLU A 301 -2.13 16.34 -0.63
C GLU A 301 -1.27 17.02 0.45
N LYS A 302 -0.63 16.22 1.31
CA LYS A 302 0.25 16.70 2.37
C LYS A 302 1.72 16.60 1.94
N PHE A 303 2.32 17.74 1.59
CA PHE A 303 3.70 17.79 1.10
C PHE A 303 4.71 17.02 1.99
N PRO A 304 4.75 17.20 3.33
CA PRO A 304 5.67 16.45 4.19
C PRO A 304 5.57 14.93 4.08
N VAL A 305 4.39 14.40 3.74
CA VAL A 305 4.13 12.96 3.61
C VAL A 305 4.53 12.49 2.20
N ILE A 306 3.96 13.12 1.16
CA ILE A 306 4.06 12.62 -0.21
C ILE A 306 5.35 13.04 -0.94
N GLN A 307 6.14 13.97 -0.38
CA GLN A 307 7.40 14.41 -1.00
C GLN A 307 8.42 13.28 -1.25
N HIS A 308 8.25 12.13 -0.59
CA HIS A 308 9.12 10.97 -0.76
C HIS A 308 8.64 10.00 -1.85
N PHE A 309 7.45 10.23 -2.42
CA PHE A 309 6.94 9.42 -3.53
C PHE A 309 7.86 9.56 -4.75
N LYS A 310 8.20 8.43 -5.36
CA LYS A 310 9.10 8.36 -6.52
C LYS A 310 8.34 8.09 -7.81
N PHE A 311 8.80 8.69 -8.90
CA PHE A 311 8.16 8.68 -10.19
C PHE A 311 9.06 8.02 -11.23
N GLY A 312 8.50 7.02 -11.92
CA GLY A 312 9.15 6.27 -12.98
C GLY A 312 8.32 6.24 -14.26
N SER A 313 8.48 5.18 -15.05
CA SER A 313 7.68 4.94 -16.26
C SER A 313 6.28 4.42 -15.92
N LEU A 314 6.18 3.59 -14.87
CA LEU A 314 4.92 2.96 -14.43
C LEU A 314 4.03 3.90 -13.66
N LEU A 315 4.62 4.77 -12.83
CA LEU A 315 3.91 5.82 -12.11
C LEU A 315 4.56 7.15 -12.48
N SER A 316 4.07 7.72 -13.57
CA SER A 316 4.67 8.89 -14.20
C SER A 316 4.17 10.21 -13.60
N ILE A 317 5.09 11.18 -13.44
CA ILE A 317 4.75 12.56 -13.06
C ILE A 317 4.08 13.35 -14.21
N GLN A 318 4.11 12.81 -15.43
CA GLN A 318 3.49 13.46 -16.58
C GLN A 318 1.98 13.62 -16.36
N PRO A 319 1.36 14.68 -16.93
CA PRO A 319 -0.08 14.88 -16.81
C PRO A 319 -0.88 13.65 -17.24
N VAL A 320 -2.03 13.42 -16.59
CA VAL A 320 -2.95 12.33 -16.97
C VAL A 320 -3.32 12.49 -18.44
N ALA A 321 -3.20 11.41 -19.22
CA ALA A 321 -3.63 11.40 -20.62
C ALA A 321 -5.16 11.57 -20.69
N SER A 322 -5.61 12.58 -21.43
CA SER A 322 -7.03 12.90 -21.65
C SER A 322 -7.78 11.83 -22.43
#